data_AF-A0A7C0UAZ6-F1
#
_entry.id   AF-A0A7C0UAZ6-F1
#
_cell.length_a   1.000
_cell.length_b   1.000
_cell.length_c   1.000
_cell.angle_alpha   90.00
_cell.angle_beta   90.00
_cell.angle_gamma   90.00
#
_symmetry.space_group_name_H-M   'P 1'
#
loop_
_entity.id
_entity.type
_entity.pdbx_description
1 polymer ?
#
loop_
_entity_poly.entity_id
_entity_poly.type
_entity_poly.pdbx_seq_one_letter_code
_entity_poly.pdbx_strand_id
1 'polypeptide(L)'
;MYYDVLLTGEENALRDEVRRFVREEVSPDFLREMDADNVKYPREFVEKLGKQGLLGLRFPEEYGGRGMAWTGEIAALEVCQDGP
;
A
#
# COMPACT_ATOMS: atom_id res chain seq x y z
N MET A 1 12.69 7.67 5.59
CA MET A 1 13.97 7.01 5.25
C MET A 1 14.67 7.83 4.15
N TYR A 2 15.97 7.67 3.87
CA TYR A 2 16.75 8.65 3.06
C TYR A 2 16.25 8.85 1.60
N TYR A 3 15.34 8.03 1.08
CA TYR A 3 14.75 8.19 -0.26
C TYR A 3 13.58 9.19 -0.33
N ASP A 4 13.05 9.67 0.80
CA ASP A 4 11.90 10.58 0.79
C ASP A 4 12.21 11.88 0.01
N VAL A 5 13.48 12.29 -0.01
CA VAL A 5 13.97 13.46 -0.78
C VAL A 5 14.03 13.22 -2.30
N LEU A 6 13.92 11.96 -2.74
CA LEU A 6 13.96 11.57 -4.15
C LEU A 6 12.56 11.44 -4.76
N LEU A 7 11.52 11.38 -3.93
CA LEU A 7 10.14 11.27 -4.37
C LEU A 7 9.59 12.62 -4.84
N THR A 8 8.79 12.59 -5.88
CA THR A 8 8.03 13.76 -6.32
C THR A 8 6.96 14.15 -5.29
N GLY A 9 6.33 15.32 -5.45
CA GLY A 9 5.22 15.73 -4.57
C GLY A 9 4.03 14.77 -4.64
N GLU A 10 3.74 14.24 -5.83
CA GLU A 10 2.67 13.27 -6.07
C GLU A 10 2.99 11.91 -5.41
N GLU A 11 4.22 11.43 -5.52
CA GLU A 11 4.64 10.17 -4.90
C GLU A 11 4.69 10.27 -3.38
N ASN A 12 5.07 11.42 -2.83
CA ASN A 12 4.98 11.68 -1.39
C ASN A 12 3.51 11.66 -0.90
N ALA A 13 2.60 12.25 -1.66
CA ALA A 13 1.17 12.21 -1.34
C ALA A 13 0.62 10.78 -1.37
N LEU A 14 0.98 9.99 -2.39
CA LEU A 14 0.64 8.57 -2.47
C LEU A 14 1.21 7.79 -1.27
N ARG A 15 2.47 7.99 -0.91
CA ARG A 15 3.08 7.35 0.26
C ARG A 15 2.28 7.62 1.54
N ASP A 16 1.87 8.87 1.75
CA ASP A 16 1.11 9.25 2.94
C ASP A 16 -0.33 8.73 2.92
N GLU A 17 -0.93 8.60 1.73
CA GLU A 17 -2.22 7.90 1.53
C GLU A 17 -2.10 6.43 1.92
N VAL A 18 -1.10 5.72 1.40
CA VAL A 18 -0.86 4.30 1.70
C VAL A 18 -0.55 4.11 3.18
N ARG A 19 0.24 5.00 3.79
CA ARG A 19 0.58 4.94 5.22
C ARG A 19 -0.66 5.07 6.09
N ARG A 20 -1.57 5.95 5.72
CA ARG A 20 -2.85 6.11 6.42
C ARG A 20 -3.69 4.85 6.29
N PHE A 21 -3.82 4.32 5.08
CA PHE A 21 -4.56 3.09 4.82
C PHE A 21 -4.02 1.91 5.65
N VAL A 22 -2.70 1.69 5.65
CA VAL A 22 -2.06 0.61 6.42
C VAL A 22 -2.36 0.77 7.91
N ARG A 23 -2.25 1.97 8.46
CA ARG A 23 -2.54 2.24 9.88
C ARG A 23 -3.99 2.01 10.26
N GLU A 24 -4.92 2.30 9.36
CA GLU A 24 -6.36 2.15 9.61
C GLU A 24 -6.82 0.70 9.44
N GLU A 25 -6.21 -0.04 8.51
CA GLU A 25 -6.69 -1.37 8.11
C GLU A 25 -5.87 -2.55 8.67
N VAL A 26 -4.60 -2.33 9.04
CA VAL A 26 -3.72 -3.35 9.61
C VAL A 26 -3.71 -3.21 11.12
N SER A 27 -4.56 -3.99 11.80
CA SER A 27 -4.59 -4.04 13.26
C SER A 27 -3.47 -4.95 13.83
N PRO A 28 -3.01 -4.71 15.06
CA PRO A 28 -2.08 -5.62 15.73
C PRO A 28 -2.64 -7.04 15.93
N ASP A 29 -3.97 -7.19 16.05
CA ASP A 29 -4.62 -8.51 16.12
C ASP A 29 -4.50 -9.25 14.78
N PHE A 30 -4.75 -8.54 13.68
CA PHE A 30 -4.65 -9.10 12.34
C PHE A 30 -3.23 -9.60 12.03
N LEU A 31 -2.20 -8.82 12.40
CA LEU A 31 -0.81 -9.26 12.27
C LEU A 31 -0.53 -10.52 13.10
N ARG A 32 -1.02 -10.58 14.34
CA ARG A 32 -0.88 -11.77 15.18
C ARG A 32 -1.57 -13.00 14.60
N GLU A 33 -2.74 -12.84 13.96
CA GLU A 33 -3.43 -13.95 13.29
C GLU A 33 -2.69 -14.42 12.02
N MET A 34 -2.07 -13.49 11.28
CA MET A 34 -1.19 -13.81 10.17
C MET A 34 0.06 -14.56 10.63
N ASP A 35 0.75 -14.08 11.67
CA ASP A 35 1.94 -14.73 12.25
C ASP A 35 1.63 -16.12 12.82
N ALA A 36 0.41 -16.34 13.29
CA ALA A 36 -0.07 -17.61 13.81
C ALA A 36 -0.60 -18.57 12.73
N ASP A 37 -0.43 -18.25 11.44
CA ASP A 37 -0.93 -19.02 10.29
C ASP A 37 -2.47 -19.22 10.25
N ASN A 38 -3.22 -18.46 11.06
CA ASN A 38 -4.69 -18.48 11.05
C ASN A 38 -5.25 -17.75 9.82
N VAL A 39 -4.53 -16.73 9.34
CA VAL A 39 -4.83 -16.00 8.10
C VAL A 39 -3.81 -16.37 7.03
N LYS A 40 -4.15 -17.33 6.18
CA LYS A 40 -3.28 -17.77 5.06
C LYS A 40 -3.21 -16.78 3.91
N TYR A 41 -4.29 -16.03 3.70
CA TYR A 41 -4.36 -14.99 2.67
C TYR A 41 -5.28 -13.86 3.13
N PRO A 42 -4.80 -12.62 3.18
CA PRO A 42 -5.54 -11.48 3.71
C PRO A 42 -6.55 -10.93 2.70
N ARG A 43 -7.55 -11.74 2.29
CA ARG A 43 -8.50 -11.40 1.23
C ARG A 43 -9.21 -10.08 1.47
N GLU A 44 -9.76 -9.87 2.67
CA GLU A 44 -10.52 -8.66 2.99
C GLU A 44 -9.65 -7.40 2.89
N PHE A 45 -8.40 -7.48 3.34
CA PHE A 45 -7.44 -6.39 3.22
C PHE A 45 -7.13 -6.06 1.75
N VAL A 46 -6.92 -7.08 0.92
CA VAL A 46 -6.67 -6.91 -0.53
C VAL A 46 -7.89 -6.31 -1.24
N GLU A 47 -9.10 -6.72 -0.86
CA GLU A 47 -10.33 -6.14 -1.41
C GLU A 47 -10.49 -4.66 -1.02
N LYS A 48 -10.09 -4.28 0.20
CA LYS A 48 -10.07 -2.87 0.63
C LYS A 48 -9.02 -2.05 -0.13
N LEU A 49 -7.82 -2.59 -0.36
CA LEU A 49 -6.81 -1.95 -1.23
C LEU A 49 -7.36 -1.70 -2.63
N GLY A 50 -8.05 -2.68 -3.21
CA GLY A 50 -8.68 -2.56 -4.52
C GLY A 50 -9.75 -1.46 -4.56
N LYS A 51 -10.59 -1.36 -3.53
CA LYS A 51 -11.61 -0.29 -3.41
C LYS A 51 -11.01 1.11 -3.31
N GLN A 52 -9.84 1.23 -2.68
CA GLN A 52 -9.10 2.49 -2.61
C GLN A 52 -8.29 2.77 -3.88
N GLY A 53 -8.26 1.87 -4.87
CA GLY A 53 -7.44 2.03 -6.08
C GLY A 53 -5.94 2.00 -5.79
N LEU A 54 -5.52 1.32 -4.72
CA LEU A 54 -4.11 1.18 -4.32
C LEU A 54 -3.44 -0.07 -4.91
N LEU A 55 -4.16 -0.81 -5.76
CA LEU A 55 -3.63 -1.95 -6.51
C LEU A 55 -3.27 -1.53 -7.93
N GLY A 56 -2.13 -2.01 -8.43
CA GLY A 56 -1.75 -1.79 -9.83
C GLY A 56 -1.42 -0.33 -10.15
N LEU A 57 -0.78 0.39 -9.23
CA LEU A 57 -0.51 1.83 -9.31
C LEU A 57 0.18 2.26 -10.60
N ARG A 58 1.11 1.45 -11.14
CA ARG A 58 1.79 1.74 -12.43
C ARG A 58 0.92 1.59 -13.67
N PHE A 59 -0.15 0.82 -13.61
CA PHE A 59 -0.93 0.56 -14.82
C PHE A 59 -1.68 1.82 -15.25
N PRO A 60 -1.86 2.03 -16.56
CA PRO A 60 -2.73 3.07 -17.08
C PRO A 60 -4.14 3.03 -16.50
N GLU A 61 -4.79 4.20 -16.42
CA GLU A 61 -6.16 4.32 -15.91
C GLU A 61 -7.18 3.51 -16.71
N GLU A 62 -6.95 3.29 -18.01
CA GLU A 62 -7.81 2.43 -18.86
C GLU A 62 -7.91 0.98 -18.35
N TYR A 63 -6.93 0.54 -17.56
CA TYR A 63 -6.90 -0.78 -16.91
C TYR A 63 -7.21 -0.71 -15.41
N GLY A 64 -7.64 0.45 -14.91
CA GLY A 64 -7.97 0.68 -13.49
C GLY A 64 -6.77 0.97 -12.59
N GLY A 65 -5.60 1.28 -13.15
CA GLY A 65 -4.44 1.75 -12.39
C GLY A 65 -4.40 3.28 -12.24
N ARG A 66 -3.27 3.82 -11.79
CA ARG A 66 -3.07 5.26 -11.56
C ARG A 66 -1.98 5.89 -12.43
N GLY A 67 -1.39 5.15 -13.37
CA GLY A 67 -0.35 5.65 -14.27
C GLY A 67 0.95 6.07 -13.58
N MET A 68 1.21 5.59 -12.36
CA MET A 68 2.35 6.02 -11.56
C MET A 68 3.69 5.50 -12.11
N ALA A 69 4.77 6.19 -11.78
CA ALA A 69 6.11 5.69 -12.03
C ALA A 69 6.47 4.54 -11.08
N TRP A 70 7.55 3.82 -11.40
CA TRP A 70 8.09 2.75 -10.55
C TRP A 70 8.46 3.21 -9.15
N THR A 71 8.95 4.44 -9.03
CA THR A 71 9.30 5.08 -7.76
C THR A 71 8.09 5.20 -6.83
N GLY A 72 6.93 5.63 -7.35
CA GLY A 72 5.68 5.66 -6.59
C GLY A 72 5.19 4.28 -6.15
N GLU A 73 5.24 3.27 -7.02
CA GLU A 73 4.83 1.90 -6.65
C GLU A 73 5.75 1.29 -5.59
N ILE A 74 7.07 1.47 -5.70
CA ILE A 74 8.01 0.99 -4.69
C ILE A 74 7.79 1.71 -3.35
N ALA A 75 7.58 3.03 -3.36
CA ALA A 75 7.30 3.78 -2.15
C ALA A 75 6.03 3.29 -1.43
N ALA A 76 4.97 2.97 -2.20
CA ALA A 76 3.75 2.39 -1.64
C ALA A 76 3.98 0.98 -1.05
N LEU A 77 4.69 0.11 -1.78
CA LEU A 77 4.97 -1.25 -1.32
C LEU A 77 5.80 -1.27 -0.04
N GLU A 78 6.78 -0.38 0.08
CA GLU A 78 7.62 -0.29 1.26
C GLU A 78 6.82 0.10 2.50
N VAL A 79 5.92 1.08 2.38
CA VAL A 79 5.02 1.46 3.49
C VAL A 79 4.17 0.28 3.96
N CYS A 80 3.72 -0.58 3.05
CA CYS A 80 2.99 -1.79 3.41
C CYS A 80 3.86 -2.83 4.13
N GLN A 81 5.17 -2.88 3.85
CA GLN A 81 6.12 -3.80 4.50
C GLN A 81 6.51 -3.34 5.90
N ASP A 82 6.62 -2.02 6.11
CA ASP A 82 6.97 -1.44 7.41
C ASP A 82 5.88 -1.69 8.48
N GLY A 83 4.64 -1.93 8.04
CA GLY A 83 3.50 -2.09 8.93
C GLY A 83 3.00 -0.75 9.51
N PRO A 84 2.02 -0.79 10.43
CA PRO A 84 1.42 0.41 11.04
C PRO A 84 2.37 1.24 11.92
#